data_AF-A0A1V3N1V8-F1
#
_entry.id   AF-A0A1V3N1V8-F1
#
_cell.length_a   1.000
_cell.length_b   1.000
_cell.length_c   1.000
_cell.angle_alpha   90.00
_cell.angle_beta   90.00
_cell.angle_gamma   90.00
#
_symmetry.space_group_name_H-M   'P 1'
#
loop_
_entity.id
_entity.type
_entity.pdbx_description
1 polymer ?
#
loop_
_entity_poly.entity_id
_entity_poly.type
_entity_poly.pdbx_seq_one_letter_code
_entity_poly.pdbx_strand_id
1 'polypeptide(L)'
;MERHYRKGNSIYSGHSAHKGDNTRKYIVSEIIRDGELAGVGIYYDGTEELRAAVIKNEQGQAVEIRNLHDEHYPEAQSDDDLTVLWPLYEKLLAE
;
A
#
# COMPACT_ATOMS: atom_id res chain seq x y z
N MET A 1 -15.60 13.04 -9.50
CA MET A 1 -14.18 13.00 -9.11
C MET A 1 -13.69 11.62 -9.51
N GLU A 2 -13.03 11.53 -10.66
CA GLU A 2 -12.54 10.25 -11.17
C GLU A 2 -11.42 9.75 -10.25
N ARG A 3 -11.41 8.46 -9.89
CA ARG A 3 -10.34 7.90 -9.08
C ARG A 3 -9.11 7.76 -9.99
N HIS A 4 -8.23 8.77 -9.99
CA HIS A 4 -7.02 8.77 -10.81
C HIS A 4 -6.04 7.64 -10.45
N TYR A 5 -6.23 6.96 -9.31
CA TYR A 5 -5.40 5.86 -8.86
C TYR A 5 -6.12 4.53 -8.97
N ARG A 6 -5.42 3.52 -9.51
CA ARG A 6 -5.88 2.12 -9.57
C ARG A 6 -4.79 1.17 -9.09
N LYS A 7 -5.21 0.01 -8.58
CA LYS A 7 -4.32 -1.11 -8.28
C LYS A 7 -3.70 -1.64 -9.58
N GLY A 8 -2.39 -1.72 -9.62
CA GLY A 8 -1.60 -2.29 -10.71
C GLY A 8 -1.24 -3.75 -10.47
N ASN A 9 -0.06 -4.17 -10.95
CA ASN A 9 0.36 -5.56 -10.80
C ASN A 9 0.65 -5.89 -9.33
N SER A 10 0.34 -7.12 -8.94
CA SER A 10 0.75 -7.63 -7.64
C SER A 10 2.23 -7.97 -7.66
N ILE A 11 2.97 -7.41 -6.71
CA ILE A 11 4.41 -7.60 -6.55
C ILE A 11 4.65 -8.85 -5.71
N TYR A 12 4.01 -8.95 -4.54
CA TYR A 12 4.01 -10.16 -3.72
C TYR A 12 2.87 -10.15 -2.70
N SER A 13 2.60 -11.31 -2.10
CA SER A 13 1.65 -11.48 -1.00
C SER A 13 2.38 -11.85 0.29
N GLY A 14 2.00 -11.22 1.41
CA GLY A 14 2.55 -11.51 2.73
C GLY A 14 1.47 -11.90 3.73
N HIS A 15 1.90 -12.25 4.93
CA HIS A 15 1.02 -12.52 6.06
C HIS A 15 1.44 -11.60 7.20
N SER A 16 0.52 -10.80 7.71
CA SER A 16 0.72 -10.03 8.94
C SER A 16 0.28 -10.91 10.11
N ALA A 17 1.21 -11.26 10.99
CA ALA A 17 0.91 -11.95 12.24
C ALA A 17 0.86 -10.90 13.36
N HIS A 18 -0.34 -10.42 13.70
CA HIS A 18 -0.51 -9.71 14.95
C HIS A 18 -0.66 -10.72 16.11
N LYS A 19 -0.18 -10.35 17.30
CA LYS A 19 -0.30 -11.16 18.52
C LYS A 19 -1.78 -11.50 18.79
N GLY A 20 -2.16 -12.74 18.55
CA GLY A 20 -3.49 -13.28 18.85
C GLY A 20 -4.46 -13.17 17.67
N ASP A 21 -4.73 -14.31 17.04
CA ASP A 21 -5.90 -14.58 16.20
C ASP A 21 -6.17 -13.66 14.98
N ASN A 22 -5.31 -13.79 13.98
CA ASN A 22 -5.65 -14.13 12.59
C ASN A 22 -4.50 -13.65 11.71
N THR A 23 -3.74 -14.57 11.12
CA THR A 23 -2.74 -14.21 10.11
C THR A 23 -3.49 -13.71 8.89
N ARG A 24 -3.65 -12.38 8.78
CA ARG A 24 -4.35 -11.77 7.66
C ARG A 24 -3.37 -11.62 6.51
N LYS A 25 -3.75 -12.22 5.38
CA LYS A 25 -3.02 -12.10 4.13
C LYS A 25 -3.14 -10.67 3.63
N TYR A 26 -2.05 -10.15 3.11
CA TYR A 26 -2.03 -8.87 2.41
C TYR A 26 -1.34 -9.03 1.07
N ILE A 27 -1.71 -8.18 0.13
CA ILE A 27 -1.10 -8.14 -1.20
C ILE A 27 -0.43 -6.79 -1.37
N VAL A 28 0.87 -6.80 -1.65
CA VAL A 28 1.58 -5.61 -2.10
C VAL A 28 1.43 -5.51 -3.61
N SER A 29 0.94 -4.38 -4.09
CA SER A 29 0.73 -4.12 -5.52
C SER A 29 1.20 -2.73 -5.90
N GLU A 30 1.49 -2.55 -7.17
CA GLU A 30 1.71 -1.25 -7.77
C GLU A 30 0.47 -0.37 -7.64
N ILE A 31 0.67 0.94 -7.58
CA ILE A 31 -0.37 1.94 -7.70
C ILE A 31 -0.11 2.69 -8.99
N ILE A 32 -1.09 2.66 -9.89
CA ILE A 32 -1.00 3.29 -11.21
C ILE A 32 -1.84 4.57 -11.19
N ARG A 33 -1.23 5.67 -11.63
CA ARG A 33 -1.90 6.95 -11.84
C ARG A 33 -1.81 7.32 -13.31
N ASP A 34 -2.95 7.58 -13.94
CA ASP A 34 -3.02 8.04 -15.34
C ASP A 34 -2.23 7.15 -16.34
N GLY A 35 -2.07 5.86 -16.01
CA GLY A 35 -1.34 4.88 -16.82
C GLY A 35 0.13 4.68 -16.44
N GLU A 36 0.67 5.47 -15.52
CA GLU A 36 2.05 5.43 -15.06
C GLU A 36 2.16 4.85 -13.65
N LEU A 37 3.30 4.23 -13.35
CA LEU A 37 3.59 3.78 -12.00
C LEU A 37 3.74 4.99 -11.08
N ALA A 38 2.82 5.12 -10.13
CA ALA A 38 2.79 6.22 -9.17
C ALA A 38 3.23 5.81 -7.78
N GLY A 39 3.28 4.51 -7.47
CA GLY A 39 3.74 4.05 -6.17
C GLY A 39 3.46 2.58 -5.92
N VAL A 40 3.46 2.23 -4.64
CA VAL A 40 3.20 0.88 -4.14
C VAL A 40 2.24 0.93 -2.96
N GLY A 41 1.36 -0.06 -2.88
CA GLY A 41 0.32 -0.15 -1.86
C GLY A 41 0.13 -1.55 -1.33
N ILE A 42 -0.22 -1.65 -0.05
CA ILE A 42 -0.69 -2.86 0.61
C ILE A 42 -2.21 -2.85 0.58
N TYR A 43 -2.77 -3.93 0.07
CA TYR A 43 -4.19 -4.20 0.00
C TYR A 43 -4.52 -5.39 0.88
N TYR A 44 -5.73 -5.40 1.45
CA TYR A 44 -6.22 -6.61 2.10
C TYR A 44 -6.45 -7.70 1.06
N ASP A 45 -6.07 -8.94 1.40
CA ASP A 45 -6.26 -10.08 0.50
C ASP A 45 -7.74 -10.29 0.19
N GLY A 46 -8.06 -10.50 -1.09
CA GLY A 46 -9.44 -10.63 -1.56
C GLY A 46 -10.24 -9.32 -1.66
N THR A 47 -9.63 -8.15 -1.41
CA THR A 47 -10.31 -6.85 -1.56
C THR A 47 -9.48 -5.84 -2.37
N GLU A 48 -10.12 -4.73 -2.76
CA GLU A 48 -9.46 -3.54 -3.32
C GLU A 48 -9.23 -2.45 -2.26
N GLU A 49 -9.46 -2.78 -0.99
CA GLU A 49 -9.32 -1.85 0.10
C GLU A 49 -7.83 -1.65 0.43
N LEU A 50 -7.43 -0.38 0.44
CA LEU A 50 -6.05 0.03 0.69
C LEU A 50 -5.82 0.11 2.20
N ARG A 51 -4.76 -0.56 2.66
CA ARG A 51 -4.29 -0.49 4.04
C ARG A 51 -3.27 0.63 4.21
N ALA A 52 -2.23 0.60 3.38
CA ALA A 52 -1.17 1.61 3.35
C ALA A 52 -0.61 1.75 1.93
N ALA A 53 -0.04 2.90 1.61
CA ALA A 53 0.63 3.15 0.35
C ALA A 53 1.76 4.16 0.49
N VAL A 54 2.75 4.06 -0.40
CA VAL A 54 3.73 5.12 -0.67
C VAL A 54 3.57 5.48 -2.14
N ILE A 55 3.22 6.74 -2.41
CA ILE A 55 3.01 7.25 -3.77
C ILE A 55 3.80 8.52 -4.04
N LYS A 56 4.10 8.78 -5.31
CA LYS A 56 4.64 10.04 -5.80
C LYS A 56 3.50 11.04 -5.97
N ASN A 57 3.55 12.13 -5.23
CA ASN A 57 2.58 13.22 -5.37
C ASN A 57 2.85 14.05 -6.64
N GLU A 58 1.99 15.03 -6.92
CA GLU A 58 2.12 15.92 -8.10
C GLU A 58 3.41 16.75 -8.12
N GLN A 59 4.03 16.94 -6.96
CA GLN A 59 5.30 17.66 -6.82
C GLN A 59 6.51 16.72 -6.99
N GLY A 60 6.27 15.45 -7.32
CA GLY A 60 7.29 14.44 -7.47
C GLY A 60 7.85 13.89 -6.15
N GLN A 61 7.26 14.24 -5.02
CA GLN A 61 7.70 13.81 -3.70
C GLN A 61 6.99 12.52 -3.29
N ALA A 62 7.73 11.60 -2.68
CA ALA A 62 7.15 10.41 -2.07
C ALA A 62 6.35 10.80 -0.83
N VAL A 63 5.09 10.39 -0.77
CA VAL A 63 4.18 10.60 0.36
C VAL A 63 3.58 9.27 0.80
N GLU A 64 3.46 9.10 2.11
CA GLU A 64 2.74 7.98 2.69
C GLU A 64 1.25 8.28 2.78
N ILE A 65 0.43 7.31 2.41
CA ILE A 65 -1.02 7.31 2.59
C ILE A 65 -1.35 6.13 3.47
N ARG A 66 -1.93 6.39 4.63
CA ARG A 66 -2.45 5.35 5.53
C ARG A 66 -3.95 5.46 5.55
N ASN A 67 -4.65 4.34 5.44
CA ASN A 67 -6.08 4.35 5.71
C ASN A 67 -6.27 4.40 7.23
N LEU A 68 -6.40 5.62 7.75
CA LEU A 68 -6.59 5.90 9.19
C LEU A 68 -8.02 5.61 9.64
N HIS A 69 -8.93 5.27 8.72
CA HIS A 69 -10.36 5.25 8.92
C HIS A 69 -10.91 3.83 9.04
N ASP A 70 -10.32 3.03 9.91
CA ASP A 70 -10.91 1.75 10.21
C ASP A 70 -10.96 1.50 11.72
N GLU A 71 -12.09 1.86 12.32
CA GLU A 71 -12.46 1.42 13.68
C GLU A 71 -12.51 -0.12 13.77
N HIS A 72 -12.51 -0.84 12.64
CA HIS A 72 -12.45 -2.29 12.59
C HIS A 72 -11.03 -2.87 12.44
N TYR A 73 -9.98 -2.05 12.18
CA TYR A 73 -8.62 -2.52 11.89
C TYR A 73 -7.53 -1.59 12.47
N PRO A 74 -7.36 -1.54 13.80
CA PRO A 74 -6.30 -0.75 14.45
C PRO A 74 -4.88 -1.17 14.00
N GLU A 75 -4.70 -2.34 13.40
CA GLU A 75 -3.43 -2.82 12.85
C GLU A 75 -2.95 -2.09 11.58
N ALA A 76 -3.80 -1.28 10.93
CA ALA A 76 -3.41 -0.44 9.78
C ALA A 76 -2.49 0.74 10.18
N GLN A 77 -2.22 0.91 11.48
CA GLN A 77 -1.31 1.94 12.01
C GLN A 77 0.14 1.44 12.19
N SER A 78 0.44 0.18 11.88
CA SER A 78 1.74 -0.43 12.16
C SER A 78 2.85 0.09 11.23
N ASP A 79 3.96 0.56 11.82
CA ASP A 79 5.20 0.97 11.11
C ASP A 79 5.80 -0.14 10.23
N ASP A 80 5.44 -1.41 10.45
CA ASP A 80 5.89 -2.55 9.65
C ASP A 80 5.48 -2.43 8.17
N ASP A 81 4.28 -1.90 7.89
CA ASP A 81 3.79 -1.76 6.52
C ASP A 81 4.64 -0.77 5.71
N LEU A 82 5.08 0.32 6.33
CA LEU A 82 5.95 1.28 5.67
C LEU A 82 7.38 0.77 5.52
N THR A 83 7.86 -0.02 6.48
CA THR A 83 9.16 -0.69 6.38
C THR A 83 9.22 -1.64 5.17
N VAL A 84 8.07 -2.21 4.80
CA VAL A 84 7.90 -2.99 3.57
C VAL A 84 7.81 -2.09 2.33
N LEU A 85 6.98 -1.04 2.37
CA LEU A 85 6.66 -0.26 1.18
C LEU A 85 7.80 0.66 0.72
N TRP A 86 8.55 1.28 1.63
CA TRP A 86 9.59 2.25 1.27
C TRP A 86 10.70 1.66 0.40
N PRO A 87 11.34 0.53 0.75
CA PRO A 87 12.37 -0.07 -0.10
C PRO A 87 11.84 -0.49 -1.48
N LEU A 88 10.56 -0.89 -1.57
CA LEU A 88 9.93 -1.26 -2.83
C LEU A 88 9.63 -0.04 -3.69
N TYR A 89 9.13 1.03 -3.07
CA TYR A 89 8.95 2.32 -3.72
C TYR A 89 10.27 2.81 -4.30
N GLU A 90 11.35 2.83 -3.50
CA GLU A 90 12.67 3.27 -3.94
C GLU A 90 13.19 2.41 -5.09
N LYS A 91 13.07 1.08 -4.99
CA LYS A 91 13.51 0.18 -6.06
C LYS A 91 12.76 0.38 -7.38
N LEU A 92 11.49 0.77 -7.33
CA LEU A 92 10.61 0.84 -8.50
C LEU A 92 10.48 2.27 -9.08
N LEU A 93 10.67 3.31 -8.27
CA LEU A 93 10.44 4.71 -8.67
C LEU A 93 11.58 5.68 -8.33
N ALA A 94 12.59 5.30 -7.53
CA ALA A 94 13.75 6.17 -7.29
C ALA A 94 14.78 6.01 -8.41
N GLU A 95 14.50 6.67 -9.53
CA GLU A 95 15.49 7.03 -10.56
C GLU A 95 15.68 8.55 -10.56
#